data_AF-A0A972LMJ7-F1
#
_entry.id   AF-A0A972LMJ7-F1
#
_cell.length_a   1.000
_cell.length_b   1.000
_cell.length_c   1.000
_cell.angle_alpha   90.00
_cell.angle_beta   90.00
_cell.angle_gamma   90.00
#
_symmetry.space_group_name_H-M   'P 1'
#
loop_
_entity.id
_entity.type
_entity.pdbx_description
1 polymer ?
#
loop_
_entity_poly.entity_id
_entity_poly.type
_entity_poly.pdbx_seq_one_letter_code
_entity_poly.pdbx_strand_id
1 'polypeptide(L)'
;MNRKKIVSWTYALAGSLGLTGAIFLLIPRVPTLWVFLAAAILGLIIEAGRRVQSGGRDERNALADSVDTAVGKELTLDQTRYKFSPLLHLVKALNRYGHSIQQLMGQTANQSNGIVLVSRFLTESSQRIIEHAETQAAEATALATAAEQMTATIRDVARHASQTSDAASRINDAGNQGAENMQTVSQGVDAVSSLFSEVQNVMVRLRQASDEIGKVVDVITGIAEQTNLLALNAAIEAARAGEQGRGFAVVADEVRNLAEKTKSSTLEISSSIVRYQQLTEEVSGAMRQAEDKLGFNVDQSKTAMQAFQLVAQETEKVNDMIHQIATATEQQATTVEMMAQNVERVATLSQETLTSVKVAHHASVDLTQYAKDTETRVERFNLVYFGLVPLEQAITMNKKFGPLCQYISELMDIDLYIRLGHDYDDAVNDVGTGRALVSYQTPSTYIDAHRQFGVEPLVVPLQNGQPTYQSAIVTRSDSGINTLEDINGRQFAFGDEKSTGSKAMPESMLRDAGVSLKDLSNYDFLGSHDNVATAVLQREFAAGGLMLSVAQKYKDKGLKILATSDPIPQFPICAAASMPQADKLKLTEALVNLKDTDILGAMGSGITGFAPSHDKDYDGVRKMLEKLGH
;
A
#
# COMPACT_ATOMS: atom_id res chain seq x y z
N MET A 1 20.83 24.85 83.18
CA MET A 1 21.25 24.18 81.92
C MET A 1 21.72 25.27 80.95
N ASN A 2 22.94 25.16 80.40
CA ASN A 2 23.78 26.29 79.99
C ASN A 2 23.42 26.86 78.59
N ARG A 3 23.11 28.16 78.48
CA ARG A 3 22.70 28.87 77.24
C ARG A 3 23.66 28.71 76.05
N LYS A 4 24.95 28.44 76.31
CA LYS A 4 25.97 28.21 75.27
C LYS A 4 25.81 26.88 74.51
N LYS A 5 25.15 25.86 75.09
CA LYS A 5 24.90 24.59 74.38
C LYS A 5 23.73 24.70 73.39
N ILE A 6 22.77 25.60 73.60
CA ILE A 6 21.62 25.78 72.70
C ILE A 6 22.04 26.50 71.40
N VAL A 7 22.94 27.48 71.49
CA VAL A 7 23.44 28.23 70.33
C VAL A 7 24.32 27.36 69.42
N SER A 8 25.10 26.43 69.99
CA SER A 8 25.93 25.49 69.23
C SER A 8 25.11 24.47 68.42
N TRP A 9 23.95 24.04 68.93
CA TRP A 9 23.05 23.14 68.20
C TRP A 9 22.28 23.85 67.07
N THR A 10 21.94 25.13 67.23
CA THR A 10 21.26 25.91 66.19
C THR A 10 22.15 26.20 64.97
N TYR A 11 23.46 26.40 65.16
CA TYR A 11 24.39 26.58 64.03
C TYR A 11 24.74 25.25 63.33
N ALA A 12 24.78 24.15 64.08
CA ALA A 12 25.00 22.81 63.51
C ALA A 12 23.80 22.33 62.66
N LEU A 13 22.56 22.64 63.07
CA LEU A 13 21.37 22.38 62.25
C LEU A 13 21.27 23.30 61.03
N ALA A 14 21.66 24.58 61.16
CA ALA A 14 21.66 25.53 60.05
C ALA A 14 22.69 25.15 58.97
N GLY A 15 23.84 24.60 59.36
CA GLY A 15 24.87 24.10 58.44
C GLY A 15 24.46 22.84 57.67
N SER A 16 23.69 21.93 58.27
CA SER A 16 23.18 20.73 57.59
C SER A 16 21.97 21.01 56.68
N LEU A 17 21.17 22.03 57.00
CA LEU A 17 20.10 22.55 56.14
C LEU A 17 20.64 23.28 54.90
N GLY A 18 21.79 23.96 55.02
CA GLY A 18 22.45 24.63 53.89
C GLY A 18 23.04 23.67 52.84
N LEU A 19 23.61 22.54 53.28
CA LEU A 19 24.17 21.53 52.37
C LEU A 19 23.11 20.63 51.72
N THR A 20 22.00 20.39 52.40
CA THR A 20 20.85 19.68 51.79
C THR A 20 20.13 20.56 50.78
N GLY A 21 20.04 21.88 50.99
CA GLY A 21 19.46 22.82 50.01
C GLY A 21 20.20 22.92 48.67
N ALA A 22 21.52 22.68 48.64
CA ALA A 22 22.33 22.81 47.43
C ALA A 22 22.23 21.62 46.47
N ILE A 23 21.91 20.42 46.97
CA ILE A 23 21.70 19.20 46.15
C ILE A 23 20.32 19.23 45.47
N PHE A 24 19.39 20.05 45.97
CA PHE A 24 17.99 20.09 45.52
C PHE A 24 17.71 20.98 44.28
N LEU A 25 18.70 21.71 43.77
CA LEU A 25 18.55 22.56 42.57
C LEU A 25 18.67 21.80 41.23
N LEU A 26 18.88 20.47 41.25
CA LEU A 26 19.19 19.69 40.04
C LEU A 26 18.11 18.69 39.57
N ILE A 27 16.91 18.66 40.16
CA ILE A 27 15.83 17.73 39.74
C ILE A 27 14.49 18.48 39.58
N PRO A 28 13.77 18.36 38.45
CA PRO A 28 12.61 19.21 38.19
C PRO A 28 11.34 18.76 38.95
N ARG A 29 10.82 19.70 39.76
CA ARG A 29 9.39 20.01 40.01
C ARG A 29 8.49 19.19 40.96
N VAL A 30 8.99 18.26 41.78
CA VAL A 30 8.19 17.69 42.91
C VAL A 30 8.66 18.07 44.33
N PRO A 31 9.95 18.39 44.63
CA PRO A 31 10.38 18.55 46.01
C PRO A 31 10.06 19.91 46.64
N THR A 32 9.78 20.96 45.85
CA THR A 32 9.44 22.29 46.40
C THR A 32 8.18 22.25 47.26
N LEU A 33 7.16 21.49 46.83
CA LEU A 33 5.92 21.28 47.58
C LEU A 33 6.17 20.55 48.90
N TRP A 34 7.00 19.49 48.90
CA TRP A 34 7.38 18.77 50.12
C TRP A 34 8.19 19.62 51.10
N VAL A 35 9.05 20.52 50.60
CA VAL A 35 9.80 21.47 51.43
C VAL A 35 8.88 22.53 52.02
N PHE A 36 7.92 23.06 51.26
CA PHE A 36 6.90 23.97 51.81
C PHE A 36 5.99 23.27 52.82
N LEU A 37 5.59 22.03 52.56
CA LEU A 37 4.79 21.22 53.47
C LEU A 37 5.55 20.92 54.76
N ALA A 38 6.82 20.53 54.67
CA ALA A 38 7.68 20.29 55.82
C ALA A 38 7.97 21.58 56.62
N ALA A 39 8.20 22.71 55.94
CA ALA A 39 8.39 24.01 56.58
C ALA A 39 7.11 24.52 57.25
N ALA A 40 5.95 24.25 56.66
CA ALA A 40 4.65 24.56 57.23
C ALA A 40 4.32 23.67 58.44
N ILE A 41 4.58 22.36 58.36
CA ILE A 41 4.47 21.42 59.48
C ILE A 41 5.42 21.84 60.60
N LEU A 42 6.67 22.20 60.28
CA LEU A 42 7.64 22.68 61.26
C LEU A 42 7.21 24.02 61.89
N GLY A 43 6.70 24.95 61.10
CA GLY A 43 6.13 26.22 61.57
C GLY A 43 4.93 26.00 62.50
N LEU A 44 4.07 25.03 62.19
CA LEU A 44 2.94 24.64 63.02
C LEU A 44 3.37 23.91 64.29
N ILE A 45 4.38 23.03 64.24
CA ILE A 45 4.96 22.38 65.42
C ILE A 45 5.60 23.42 66.35
N ILE A 46 6.26 24.44 65.79
CA ILE A 46 6.86 25.54 66.55
C ILE A 46 5.77 26.43 67.18
N GLU A 47 4.71 26.75 66.44
CA GLU A 47 3.58 27.55 66.95
C GLU A 47 2.72 26.76 67.96
N ALA A 48 2.49 25.47 67.71
CA ALA A 48 1.88 24.52 68.62
C ALA A 48 2.71 24.39 69.90
N GLY A 49 4.03 24.19 69.78
CA GLY A 49 4.94 24.12 70.93
C GLY A 49 4.96 25.41 71.77
N ARG A 50 4.83 26.58 71.12
CA ARG A 50 4.68 27.87 71.82
C ARG A 50 3.35 28.03 72.53
N ARG A 51 2.23 27.58 71.94
CA ARG A 51 0.88 27.73 72.52
C ARG A 51 0.51 26.60 73.49
N VAL A 52 1.04 25.39 73.32
CA VAL A 52 0.86 24.22 74.20
C VAL A 52 1.53 24.41 75.57
N GLN A 53 2.53 25.30 75.70
CA GLN A 53 3.03 25.71 77.01
C GLN A 53 1.98 26.42 77.89
N SER A 54 0.85 26.84 77.31
CA SER A 54 -0.27 27.49 78.04
C SER A 54 -1.49 26.60 78.30
N GLY A 55 -1.52 25.35 77.80
CA GLY A 55 -2.65 24.41 77.95
C GLY A 55 -2.44 23.31 79.02
N GLY A 56 -3.54 22.78 79.55
CA GLY A 56 -3.56 21.74 80.59
C GLY A 56 -2.95 20.41 80.12
N ARG A 57 -2.41 19.58 81.04
CA ARG A 57 -1.68 18.33 80.73
C ARG A 57 -2.56 17.31 79.96
N ASP A 58 -3.86 17.26 80.27
CA ASP A 58 -4.82 16.36 79.65
C ASP A 58 -5.15 16.75 78.19
N GLU A 59 -5.11 18.05 77.86
CA GLU A 59 -5.36 18.54 76.50
C GLU A 59 -4.25 18.17 75.52
N ARG A 60 -3.02 18.00 76.03
CA ARG A 60 -1.85 17.61 75.21
C ARG A 60 -1.86 16.12 74.87
N ASN A 61 -2.24 15.28 75.84
CA ASN A 61 -2.33 13.84 75.62
C ASN A 61 -3.46 13.52 74.64
N ALA A 62 -4.61 14.19 74.74
CA ALA A 62 -5.70 14.03 73.78
C ALA A 62 -5.31 14.44 72.34
N LEU A 63 -4.52 15.52 72.16
CA LEU A 63 -4.00 15.89 70.85
C LEU A 63 -2.95 14.87 70.35
N ALA A 64 -2.03 14.41 71.21
CA ALA A 64 -1.00 13.44 70.84
C ALA A 64 -1.63 12.11 70.41
N ASP A 65 -2.59 11.59 71.17
CA ASP A 65 -3.32 10.36 70.83
C ASP A 65 -4.12 10.54 69.53
N SER A 66 -4.72 11.72 69.31
CA SER A 66 -5.44 12.03 68.08
C SER A 66 -4.51 12.10 66.86
N VAL A 67 -3.33 12.70 66.99
CA VAL A 67 -2.31 12.76 65.91
C VAL A 67 -1.71 11.39 65.61
N ASP A 68 -1.40 10.59 66.64
CA ASP A 68 -0.87 9.23 66.47
C ASP A 68 -1.89 8.28 65.82
N THR A 69 -3.18 8.59 65.88
CA THR A 69 -4.26 7.80 65.25
C THR A 69 -4.81 8.40 63.93
N ALA A 70 -4.37 9.59 63.52
CA ALA A 70 -4.95 10.36 62.41
C ALA A 70 -4.27 10.20 61.05
N VAL A 71 -3.42 9.20 60.85
CA VAL A 71 -2.94 8.89 59.49
C VAL A 71 -4.14 8.47 58.63
N GLY A 72 -4.62 9.40 57.79
CA GLY A 72 -5.78 9.21 56.92
C GLY A 72 -7.15 9.41 57.59
N LYS A 73 -7.24 10.07 58.75
CA LYS A 73 -8.52 10.39 59.42
C LYS A 73 -8.59 11.85 59.85
N GLU A 74 -9.79 12.42 59.83
CA GLU A 74 -10.02 13.78 60.33
C GLU A 74 -9.79 13.83 61.85
N LEU A 75 -8.92 14.74 62.30
CA LEU A 75 -8.70 14.98 63.73
C LEU A 75 -9.94 15.67 64.29
N THR A 76 -10.58 15.05 65.29
CA THR A 76 -11.76 15.62 65.95
C THR A 76 -11.43 16.03 67.38
N LEU A 77 -11.71 17.29 67.70
CA LEU A 77 -11.72 17.82 69.07
C LEU A 77 -13.13 18.35 69.36
N ASP A 78 -13.62 18.13 70.57
CA ASP A 78 -14.91 18.65 71.04
C ASP A 78 -14.96 20.20 70.93
N GLN A 79 -15.68 20.70 69.93
CA GLN A 79 -15.73 22.13 69.62
C GLN A 79 -16.43 22.94 70.72
N THR A 80 -17.31 22.32 71.50
CA THR A 80 -18.00 22.93 72.65
C THR A 80 -17.05 23.10 73.82
N ARG A 81 -16.20 22.10 74.09
CA ARG A 81 -15.21 22.12 75.18
C ARG A 81 -13.99 23.00 74.86
N TYR A 82 -13.59 23.10 73.60
CA TYR A 82 -12.35 23.76 73.16
C TYR A 82 -12.55 25.03 72.32
N LYS A 83 -13.75 25.64 72.37
CA LYS A 83 -14.17 26.77 71.52
C LYS A 83 -13.18 27.95 71.46
N PHE A 84 -12.47 28.24 72.56
CA PHE A 84 -11.47 29.31 72.66
C PHE A 84 -10.03 28.80 72.77
N SER A 85 -9.81 27.49 72.64
CA SER A 85 -8.49 26.89 72.79
C SER A 85 -7.65 27.08 71.52
N PRO A 86 -6.39 27.50 71.64
CA PRO A 86 -5.42 27.47 70.53
C PRO A 86 -5.26 26.09 69.86
N LEU A 87 -5.59 25.00 70.57
CA LEU A 87 -5.58 23.63 70.04
C LEU A 87 -6.61 23.41 68.94
N LEU A 88 -7.78 24.08 69.02
CA LEU A 88 -8.81 23.99 67.99
C LEU A 88 -8.33 24.59 66.66
N HIS A 89 -7.55 25.68 66.71
CA HIS A 89 -6.94 26.27 65.51
C HIS A 89 -5.87 25.36 64.90
N LEU A 90 -5.09 24.66 65.75
CA LEU A 90 -4.08 23.70 65.30
C LEU A 90 -4.72 22.47 64.64
N VAL A 91 -5.77 21.89 65.23
CA VAL A 91 -6.51 20.77 64.63
C VAL A 91 -7.17 21.18 63.32
N LYS A 92 -7.80 22.36 63.25
CA LYS A 92 -8.32 22.89 61.97
C LYS A 92 -7.21 23.07 60.92
N ALA A 93 -6.00 23.47 61.33
CA ALA A 93 -4.86 23.58 60.41
C ALA A 93 -4.37 22.20 59.95
N LEU A 94 -4.20 21.25 60.87
CA LEU A 94 -3.79 19.87 60.56
C LEU A 94 -4.79 19.17 59.65
N ASN A 95 -6.09 19.34 59.86
CA ASN A 95 -7.13 18.82 58.95
C ASN A 95 -7.02 19.44 57.55
N ARG A 96 -6.82 20.77 57.45
CA ARG A 96 -6.58 21.41 56.15
C ARG A 96 -5.34 20.85 55.44
N TYR A 97 -4.25 20.59 56.17
CA TYR A 97 -3.05 19.98 55.59
C TYR A 97 -3.25 18.50 55.22
N GLY A 98 -3.96 17.74 56.05
CA GLY A 98 -4.33 16.35 55.75
C GLY A 98 -5.13 16.26 54.46
N HIS A 99 -6.13 17.12 54.31
CA HIS A 99 -6.92 17.25 53.09
C HIS A 99 -6.06 17.70 51.88
N SER A 100 -5.18 18.69 52.02
CA SER A 100 -4.23 19.04 50.95
C SER A 100 -3.32 17.87 50.54
N ILE A 101 -2.85 17.07 51.49
CA ILE A 101 -2.02 15.88 51.20
C ILE A 101 -2.85 14.83 50.47
N GLN A 102 -4.05 14.52 50.94
CA GLN A 102 -4.96 13.59 50.26
C GLN A 102 -5.26 14.05 48.84
N GLN A 103 -5.52 15.35 48.65
CA GLN A 103 -5.77 15.93 47.33
C GLN A 103 -4.58 15.75 46.38
N LEU A 104 -3.37 16.05 46.86
CA LEU A 104 -2.14 15.84 46.09
C LEU A 104 -1.89 14.35 45.79
N MET A 105 -2.12 13.47 46.77
CA MET A 105 -1.96 12.04 46.58
C MET A 105 -2.98 11.49 45.58
N GLY A 106 -4.23 11.91 45.63
CA GLY A 106 -5.24 11.47 44.66
C GLY A 106 -5.03 12.03 43.26
N GLN A 107 -4.56 13.26 43.11
CA GLN A 107 -4.08 13.78 41.82
C GLN A 107 -2.88 12.96 41.31
N THR A 108 -1.96 12.59 42.19
CA THR A 108 -0.80 11.76 41.84
C THR A 108 -1.25 10.35 41.42
N ALA A 109 -2.18 9.71 42.14
CA ALA A 109 -2.74 8.41 41.80
C ALA A 109 -3.34 8.41 40.40
N ASN A 110 -4.16 9.42 40.11
CA ASN A 110 -4.82 9.59 38.82
C ASN A 110 -3.79 9.80 37.70
N GLN A 111 -2.80 10.67 37.90
CA GLN A 111 -1.73 10.88 36.92
C GLN A 111 -0.92 9.61 36.66
N SER A 112 -0.56 8.86 37.71
CA SER A 112 0.14 7.58 37.58
C SER A 112 -0.68 6.56 36.80
N ASN A 113 -1.96 6.40 37.13
CA ASN A 113 -2.87 5.54 36.38
C ASN A 113 -2.99 5.94 34.90
N GLY A 114 -3.05 7.25 34.61
CA GLY A 114 -2.99 7.76 33.24
C GLY A 114 -1.68 7.42 32.51
N ILE A 115 -0.54 7.45 33.20
CA ILE A 115 0.77 7.06 32.64
C ILE A 115 0.79 5.57 32.30
N VAL A 116 0.25 4.69 33.16
CA VAL A 116 0.16 3.25 32.88
C VAL A 116 -0.61 3.00 31.60
N LEU A 117 -1.78 3.62 31.45
CA LEU A 117 -2.64 3.46 30.28
C LEU A 117 -1.99 3.94 28.98
N VAL A 118 -1.38 5.13 28.99
CA VAL A 118 -0.66 5.67 27.82
C VAL A 118 0.55 4.80 27.47
N SER A 119 1.27 4.30 28.46
CA SER A 119 2.44 3.45 28.25
C SER A 119 2.07 2.10 27.65
N ARG A 120 0.95 1.50 28.07
CA ARG A 120 0.41 0.27 27.45
C ARG A 120 0.06 0.51 25.98
N PHE A 121 -0.65 1.60 25.68
CA PHE A 121 -0.97 1.97 24.30
C PHE A 121 0.30 2.18 23.45
N LEU A 122 1.33 2.85 23.99
CA LEU A 122 2.61 3.02 23.29
C LEU A 122 3.33 1.69 23.06
N THR A 123 3.25 0.76 24.02
CA THR A 123 3.83 -0.58 23.91
C THR A 123 3.19 -1.36 22.76
N GLU A 124 1.86 -1.41 22.72
CA GLU A 124 1.09 -2.08 21.65
C GLU A 124 1.32 -1.41 20.29
N SER A 125 1.33 -0.07 20.25
CA SER A 125 1.61 0.67 19.02
C SER A 125 3.03 0.42 18.52
N SER A 126 4.02 0.35 19.42
CA SER A 126 5.41 0.06 19.08
C SER A 126 5.55 -1.34 18.48
N GLN A 127 4.85 -2.33 19.04
CA GLN A 127 4.85 -3.71 18.52
C GLN A 127 4.34 -3.76 17.07
N ARG A 128 3.22 -3.09 16.77
CA ARG A 128 2.72 -3.00 15.39
C ARG A 128 3.71 -2.33 14.43
N ILE A 129 4.37 -1.25 14.88
CA ILE A 129 5.37 -0.58 14.03
C ILE A 129 6.59 -1.49 13.79
N ILE A 130 7.00 -2.29 14.77
CA ILE A 130 8.07 -3.31 14.60
C ILE A 130 7.69 -4.29 13.49
N GLU A 131 6.49 -4.87 13.54
CA GLU A 131 6.02 -5.83 12.54
C GLU A 131 5.94 -5.21 11.13
N HIS A 132 5.47 -3.97 11.03
CA HIS A 132 5.45 -3.24 9.75
C HIS A 132 6.85 -2.94 9.22
N ALA A 133 7.78 -2.52 10.08
CA ALA A 133 9.17 -2.24 9.68
C ALA A 133 9.89 -3.52 9.21
N GLU A 134 9.66 -4.66 9.86
CA GLU A 134 10.19 -5.96 9.44
C GLU A 134 9.62 -6.39 8.08
N THR A 135 8.31 -6.22 7.88
CA THR A 135 7.65 -6.50 6.59
C THR A 135 8.24 -5.62 5.48
N GLN A 136 8.39 -4.32 5.73
CA GLN A 136 8.97 -3.36 4.78
C GLN A 136 10.43 -3.71 4.43
N ALA A 137 11.21 -4.21 5.38
CA ALA A 137 12.58 -4.67 5.12
C ALA A 137 12.63 -5.93 4.23
N ALA A 138 11.69 -6.87 4.43
CA ALA A 138 11.56 -8.05 3.59
C ALA A 138 11.15 -7.68 2.15
N GLU A 139 10.19 -6.76 1.99
CA GLU A 139 9.77 -6.24 0.68
C GLU A 139 10.91 -5.52 -0.04
N ALA A 140 11.69 -4.71 0.67
CA ALA A 140 12.88 -4.06 0.12
C ALA A 140 13.90 -5.08 -0.40
N THR A 141 14.13 -6.18 0.32
CA THR A 141 15.03 -7.26 -0.12
C THR A 141 14.54 -7.92 -1.41
N ALA A 142 13.23 -8.17 -1.52
CA ALA A 142 12.63 -8.72 -2.74
C ALA A 142 12.75 -7.74 -3.93
N LEU A 143 12.53 -6.45 -3.71
CA LEU A 143 12.70 -5.42 -4.73
C LEU A 143 14.16 -5.27 -5.18
N ALA A 144 15.12 -5.41 -4.28
CA ALA A 144 16.55 -5.40 -4.63
C ALA A 144 16.88 -6.55 -5.58
N THR A 145 16.39 -7.75 -5.28
CA THR A 145 16.54 -8.93 -6.15
C THR A 145 15.90 -8.70 -7.52
N ALA A 146 14.72 -8.08 -7.57
CA ALA A 146 14.05 -7.74 -8.82
C ALA A 146 14.86 -6.71 -9.64
N ALA A 147 15.48 -5.72 -9.00
CA ALA A 147 16.34 -4.75 -9.66
C ALA A 147 17.61 -5.39 -10.27
N GLU A 148 18.21 -6.37 -9.58
CA GLU A 148 19.32 -7.17 -10.13
C GLU A 148 18.89 -7.97 -11.37
N GLN A 149 17.72 -8.63 -11.31
CA GLN A 149 17.15 -9.36 -12.44
C GLN A 149 16.88 -8.43 -13.63
N MET A 150 16.29 -7.25 -13.40
CA MET A 150 16.08 -6.24 -14.44
C MET A 150 17.39 -5.77 -15.06
N THR A 151 18.44 -5.57 -14.25
CA THR A 151 19.78 -5.19 -14.74
C THR A 151 20.34 -6.26 -15.69
N ALA A 152 20.15 -7.54 -15.37
CA ALA A 152 20.54 -8.62 -16.26
C ALA A 152 19.75 -8.60 -17.57
N THR A 153 18.42 -8.43 -17.51
CA THR A 153 17.56 -8.34 -18.70
C THR A 153 17.92 -7.16 -19.60
N ILE A 154 18.22 -6.00 -19.03
CA ILE A 154 18.67 -4.80 -19.76
C ILE A 154 19.97 -5.09 -20.53
N ARG A 155 20.93 -5.80 -19.92
CA ARG A 155 22.16 -6.22 -20.61
C ARG A 155 21.87 -7.18 -21.76
N ASP A 156 20.94 -8.11 -21.59
CA ASP A 156 20.54 -9.02 -22.66
C ASP A 156 19.85 -8.29 -23.82
N VAL A 157 18.97 -7.33 -23.53
CA VAL A 157 18.33 -6.49 -24.56
C VAL A 157 19.38 -5.70 -25.33
N ALA A 158 20.34 -5.05 -24.64
CA ALA A 158 21.44 -4.33 -25.28
C ALA A 158 22.27 -5.26 -26.20
N ARG A 159 22.60 -6.46 -25.72
CA ARG A 159 23.33 -7.47 -26.51
C ARG A 159 22.53 -7.91 -27.74
N HIS A 160 21.25 -8.17 -27.60
CA HIS A 160 20.38 -8.57 -28.71
C HIS A 160 20.19 -7.45 -29.74
N ALA A 161 20.07 -6.20 -29.30
CA ALA A 161 20.02 -5.03 -30.17
C ALA A 161 21.31 -4.91 -31.00
N SER A 162 22.48 -5.05 -30.37
CA SER A 162 23.77 -5.05 -31.07
C SER A 162 23.89 -6.20 -32.08
N GLN A 163 23.52 -7.43 -31.70
CA GLN A 163 23.54 -8.57 -32.62
C GLN A 163 22.59 -8.38 -33.82
N THR A 164 21.45 -7.74 -33.60
CA THR A 164 20.49 -7.45 -34.67
C THR A 164 21.01 -6.35 -35.60
N SER A 165 21.75 -5.37 -35.07
CA SER A 165 22.40 -4.33 -35.89
C SER A 165 23.46 -4.92 -36.81
N ASP A 166 24.31 -5.81 -36.28
CA ASP A 166 25.31 -6.52 -37.09
C ASP A 166 24.66 -7.35 -38.19
N ALA A 167 23.55 -8.03 -37.89
CA ALA A 167 22.80 -8.82 -38.86
C ALA A 167 22.16 -7.93 -39.94
N ALA A 168 21.54 -6.81 -39.54
CA ALA A 168 20.99 -5.81 -40.44
C ALA A 168 22.08 -5.25 -41.37
N SER A 169 23.25 -4.86 -40.84
CA SER A 169 24.37 -4.38 -41.67
C SER A 169 24.76 -5.39 -42.76
N ARG A 170 24.88 -6.68 -42.41
CA ARG A 170 25.21 -7.74 -43.39
C ARG A 170 24.13 -7.93 -44.45
N ILE A 171 22.85 -7.80 -44.08
CA ILE A 171 21.73 -7.88 -45.03
C ILE A 171 21.76 -6.68 -45.98
N ASN A 172 22.05 -5.48 -45.48
CA ASN A 172 22.17 -4.29 -46.30
C ASN A 172 23.31 -4.42 -47.32
N ASP A 173 24.48 -4.90 -46.89
CA ASP A 173 25.62 -5.15 -47.77
C ASP A 173 25.29 -6.19 -48.85
N ALA A 174 24.63 -7.29 -48.47
CA ALA A 174 24.19 -8.32 -49.40
C ALA A 174 23.12 -7.80 -50.39
N GLY A 175 22.21 -6.94 -49.94
CA GLY A 175 21.22 -6.28 -50.79
C GLY A 175 21.88 -5.36 -51.81
N ASN A 176 22.81 -4.51 -51.38
CA ASN A 176 23.55 -3.62 -52.27
C ASN A 176 24.37 -4.41 -53.31
N GLN A 177 25.05 -5.47 -52.89
CA GLN A 177 25.80 -6.33 -53.80
C GLN A 177 24.87 -7.09 -54.78
N GLY A 178 23.68 -7.52 -54.32
CA GLY A 178 22.66 -8.12 -55.17
C GLY A 178 22.17 -7.16 -56.26
N ALA A 179 21.92 -5.89 -55.90
CA ALA A 179 21.54 -4.85 -56.84
C ALA A 179 22.64 -4.56 -57.88
N GLU A 180 23.90 -4.46 -57.46
CA GLU A 180 25.06 -4.26 -58.35
C GLU A 180 25.24 -5.44 -59.33
N ASN A 181 25.07 -6.66 -58.85
CA ASN A 181 25.12 -7.86 -59.70
C ASN A 181 24.02 -7.83 -60.76
N MET A 182 22.79 -7.44 -60.40
CA MET A 182 21.68 -7.33 -61.36
C MET A 182 21.91 -6.21 -62.38
N GLN A 183 22.52 -5.09 -61.97
CA GLN A 183 22.95 -4.04 -62.88
C GLN A 183 23.97 -4.56 -63.90
N THR A 184 24.93 -5.36 -63.45
CA THR A 184 25.93 -6.00 -64.32
C THR A 184 25.29 -6.98 -65.30
N VAL A 185 24.32 -7.79 -64.85
CA VAL A 185 23.55 -8.69 -65.73
C VAL A 185 22.80 -7.90 -66.79
N SER A 186 22.14 -6.79 -66.43
CA SER A 186 21.43 -5.94 -67.40
C SER A 186 22.38 -5.42 -68.48
N GLN A 187 23.56 -4.92 -68.10
CA GLN A 187 24.58 -4.46 -69.06
C GLN A 187 25.09 -5.59 -69.97
N GLY A 188 25.27 -6.79 -69.42
CA GLY A 188 25.65 -7.97 -70.19
C GLY A 188 24.59 -8.36 -71.23
N VAL A 189 23.30 -8.29 -70.86
CA VAL A 189 22.20 -8.55 -71.78
C VAL A 189 22.14 -7.50 -72.90
N ASP A 190 22.33 -6.22 -72.58
CA ASP A 190 22.38 -5.15 -73.58
C ASP A 190 23.51 -5.37 -74.61
N ALA A 191 24.69 -5.79 -74.14
CA ALA A 191 25.82 -6.11 -75.01
C ALA A 191 25.51 -7.30 -75.94
N VAL A 192 24.85 -8.34 -75.40
CA VAL A 192 24.43 -9.51 -76.20
C VAL A 192 23.35 -9.11 -77.22
N SER A 193 22.38 -8.28 -76.85
CA SER A 193 21.35 -7.76 -77.77
C SER A 193 21.98 -7.01 -78.95
N SER A 194 23.01 -6.19 -78.70
CA SER A 194 23.77 -5.52 -79.76
C SER A 194 24.43 -6.51 -80.74
N LEU A 195 25.05 -7.59 -80.22
CA LEU A 195 25.62 -8.66 -81.06
C LEU A 195 24.56 -9.37 -81.91
N PHE A 196 23.38 -9.64 -81.36
CA PHE A 196 22.27 -10.22 -82.12
C PHE A 196 21.84 -9.30 -83.28
N SER A 197 21.78 -7.99 -83.05
CA SER A 197 21.47 -7.00 -84.09
C SER A 197 22.53 -6.99 -85.21
N GLU A 198 23.81 -7.12 -84.86
CA GLU A 198 24.89 -7.22 -85.85
C GLU A 198 24.78 -8.52 -86.67
N VAL A 199 24.51 -9.66 -86.03
CA VAL A 199 24.33 -10.95 -86.72
C VAL A 199 23.12 -10.90 -87.66
N GLN A 200 22.01 -10.28 -87.26
CA GLN A 200 20.85 -10.07 -88.13
C GLN A 200 21.23 -9.29 -89.40
N ASN A 201 22.01 -8.22 -89.26
CA ASN A 201 22.51 -7.46 -90.42
C ASN A 201 23.39 -8.32 -91.35
N VAL A 202 24.24 -9.19 -90.79
CA VAL A 202 25.05 -10.13 -91.58
C VAL A 202 24.17 -11.14 -92.32
N MET A 203 23.13 -11.68 -91.68
CA MET A 203 22.19 -12.62 -92.29
C MET A 203 21.40 -11.97 -93.43
N VAL A 204 20.95 -10.72 -93.27
CA VAL A 204 20.31 -9.95 -94.35
C VAL A 204 21.24 -9.80 -95.56
N ARG A 205 22.52 -9.46 -95.33
CA ARG A 205 23.51 -9.34 -96.40
C ARG A 205 23.82 -10.69 -97.06
N LEU A 206 23.89 -11.78 -96.30
CA LEU A 206 24.13 -13.12 -96.83
C LEU A 206 22.96 -13.59 -97.72
N ARG A 207 21.73 -13.29 -97.30
CA ARG A 207 20.54 -13.55 -98.13
C ARG A 207 20.61 -12.78 -99.45
N GLN A 208 20.93 -11.49 -99.39
CA GLN A 208 21.05 -10.66 -100.59
C GLN A 208 22.15 -11.18 -101.53
N ALA A 209 23.32 -11.55 -101.00
CA ALA A 209 24.39 -12.15 -101.80
C ALA A 209 23.97 -13.49 -102.42
N SER A 210 23.21 -14.31 -101.70
CA SER A 210 22.67 -15.58 -102.21
C SER A 210 21.67 -15.36 -103.34
N ASP A 211 20.80 -14.34 -103.23
CA ASP A 211 19.86 -13.93 -104.30
C ASP A 211 20.61 -13.44 -105.55
N GLU A 212 21.69 -12.69 -105.38
CA GLU A 212 22.54 -12.23 -106.48
C GLU A 212 23.24 -13.40 -107.19
N ILE A 213 23.80 -14.35 -106.44
CA ILE A 213 24.39 -15.56 -107.01
C ILE A 213 23.34 -16.38 -107.76
N GLY A 214 22.13 -16.53 -107.19
CA GLY A 214 21.02 -17.20 -107.86
C GLY A 214 20.73 -16.63 -109.26
N LYS A 215 20.64 -15.29 -109.37
CA LYS A 215 20.46 -14.61 -110.66
C LYS A 215 21.59 -14.91 -111.66
N VAL A 216 22.85 -14.96 -111.20
CA VAL A 216 23.99 -15.29 -112.06
C VAL A 216 23.91 -16.75 -112.54
N VAL A 217 23.56 -17.68 -111.65
CA VAL A 217 23.40 -19.10 -111.96
C VAL A 217 22.27 -19.33 -112.97
N ASP A 218 21.16 -18.58 -112.87
CA ASP A 218 20.07 -18.63 -113.86
C ASP A 218 20.56 -18.21 -115.26
N VAL A 219 21.37 -17.15 -115.34
CA VAL A 219 21.98 -16.71 -116.62
C VAL A 219 22.91 -17.77 -117.18
N ILE A 220 23.77 -18.39 -116.35
CA ILE A 220 24.69 -19.46 -116.79
C ILE A 220 23.89 -20.68 -117.28
N THR A 221 22.81 -21.04 -116.58
CA THR A 221 21.92 -22.13 -116.98
C THR A 221 21.32 -21.83 -118.36
N GLY A 222 20.86 -20.60 -118.59
CA GLY A 222 20.37 -20.14 -119.90
C GLY A 222 21.43 -20.20 -120.99
N ILE A 223 22.67 -19.79 -120.69
CA ILE A 223 23.81 -19.89 -121.64
C ILE A 223 24.12 -21.36 -121.96
N ALA A 224 24.12 -22.25 -120.96
CA ALA A 224 24.37 -23.67 -121.15
C ALA A 224 23.28 -24.31 -122.03
N GLU A 225 22.01 -23.97 -121.83
CA GLU A 225 20.90 -24.41 -122.69
C GLU A 225 21.04 -23.91 -124.13
N GLN A 226 21.39 -22.63 -124.31
CA GLN A 226 21.67 -22.07 -125.64
C GLN A 226 22.87 -22.76 -126.31
N THR A 227 23.94 -23.01 -125.55
CA THR A 227 25.15 -23.68 -126.04
C THR A 227 24.86 -25.13 -126.44
N ASN A 228 24.05 -25.83 -125.65
CA ASN A 228 23.59 -27.19 -125.97
C ASN A 228 22.78 -27.22 -127.27
N LEU A 229 21.88 -26.24 -127.49
CA LEU A 229 21.12 -26.10 -128.73
C LEU A 229 22.01 -25.75 -129.94
N LEU A 230 22.98 -24.85 -129.77
CA LEU A 230 23.95 -24.52 -130.81
C LEU A 230 24.82 -25.72 -131.19
N ALA A 231 25.29 -26.47 -130.20
CA ALA A 231 26.07 -27.68 -130.39
C ALA A 231 25.27 -28.79 -131.08
N LEU A 232 23.99 -28.96 -130.72
CA LEU A 232 23.07 -29.87 -131.39
C LEU A 232 22.89 -29.50 -132.86
N ASN A 233 22.67 -28.22 -133.17
CA ASN A 233 22.55 -27.73 -134.54
C ASN A 233 23.86 -27.96 -135.34
N ALA A 234 25.01 -27.74 -134.71
CA ALA A 234 26.32 -27.99 -135.33
C ALA A 234 26.57 -29.49 -135.58
N ALA A 235 26.18 -30.37 -134.65
CA ALA A 235 26.27 -31.82 -134.81
C ALA A 235 25.37 -32.33 -135.96
N ILE A 236 24.16 -31.78 -136.09
CA ILE A 236 23.24 -32.06 -137.21
C ILE A 236 23.90 -31.67 -138.55
N GLU A 237 24.48 -30.48 -138.65
CA GLU A 237 25.09 -30.00 -139.90
C GLU A 237 26.40 -30.74 -140.22
N ALA A 238 27.18 -31.14 -139.20
CA ALA A 238 28.36 -31.98 -139.37
C ALA A 238 28.02 -33.40 -139.87
N ALA A 239 26.94 -34.00 -139.38
CA ALA A 239 26.41 -35.27 -139.90
C ALA A 239 25.95 -35.14 -141.36
N ARG A 240 25.42 -33.97 -141.74
CA ARG A 240 24.97 -33.64 -143.11
C ARG A 240 26.12 -33.54 -144.11
N ALA A 241 27.32 -33.16 -143.68
CA ALA A 241 28.53 -33.06 -144.49
C ALA A 241 29.26 -34.40 -144.74
N GLY A 242 28.79 -35.52 -144.17
CA GLY A 242 29.35 -36.86 -144.38
C GLY A 242 30.79 -37.02 -143.86
N GLU A 243 31.65 -37.74 -144.58
CA GLU A 243 33.05 -38.01 -144.16
C GLU A 243 33.89 -36.73 -143.95
N GLN A 244 33.59 -35.62 -144.64
CA GLN A 244 34.29 -34.34 -144.47
C GLN A 244 33.94 -33.62 -143.16
N GLY A 245 32.81 -33.98 -142.51
CA GLY A 245 32.31 -33.35 -141.29
C GLY A 245 32.70 -34.05 -139.99
N ARG A 246 33.37 -35.23 -140.04
CA ARG A 246 33.68 -36.05 -138.86
C ARG A 246 34.42 -35.31 -137.76
N GLY A 247 35.43 -34.51 -138.11
CA GLY A 247 36.19 -33.72 -137.13
C GLY A 247 35.32 -32.68 -136.42
N PHE A 248 34.38 -32.07 -137.14
CA PHE A 248 33.43 -31.09 -136.61
C PHE A 248 32.36 -31.73 -135.73
N ALA A 249 31.86 -32.92 -136.09
CA ALA A 249 30.88 -33.67 -135.31
C ALA A 249 31.41 -34.02 -133.91
N VAL A 250 32.67 -34.47 -133.82
CA VAL A 250 33.31 -34.78 -132.53
C VAL A 250 33.42 -33.53 -131.65
N VAL A 251 33.78 -32.38 -132.21
CA VAL A 251 33.83 -31.11 -131.47
C VAL A 251 32.43 -30.67 -131.02
N ALA A 252 31.42 -30.81 -131.89
CA ALA A 252 30.04 -30.47 -131.55
C ALA A 252 29.48 -31.35 -130.42
N ASP A 253 29.74 -32.66 -130.43
CA ASP A 253 29.35 -33.57 -129.34
C ASP A 253 30.10 -33.27 -128.03
N GLU A 254 31.39 -32.88 -128.10
CA GLU A 254 32.16 -32.48 -126.91
C GLU A 254 31.61 -31.17 -126.31
N VAL A 255 31.24 -30.19 -127.15
CA VAL A 255 30.59 -28.95 -126.70
C VAL A 255 29.21 -29.22 -126.12
N ARG A 256 28.44 -30.16 -126.71
CA ARG A 256 27.12 -30.59 -126.19
C ARG A 256 27.25 -31.21 -124.80
N ASN A 257 28.18 -32.14 -124.64
CA ASN A 257 28.48 -32.78 -123.35
C ASN A 257 28.95 -31.77 -122.31
N LEU A 258 29.78 -30.78 -122.71
CA LEU A 258 30.22 -29.71 -121.82
C LEU A 258 29.04 -28.80 -121.37
N ALA A 259 28.11 -28.51 -122.28
CA ALA A 259 26.92 -27.74 -121.99
C ALA A 259 25.94 -28.50 -121.07
N GLU A 260 25.74 -29.81 -121.29
CA GLU A 260 24.96 -30.68 -120.39
C GLU A 260 25.60 -30.76 -118.98
N LYS A 261 26.93 -30.91 -118.89
CA LYS A 261 27.66 -30.85 -117.61
C LYS A 261 27.49 -29.51 -116.92
N THR A 262 27.58 -28.40 -117.66
CA THR A 262 27.41 -27.04 -117.11
C THR A 262 25.99 -26.83 -116.59
N LYS A 263 24.98 -27.33 -117.31
CA LYS A 263 23.58 -27.33 -116.85
C LYS A 263 23.39 -28.16 -115.57
N SER A 264 23.98 -29.35 -115.50
CA SER A 264 23.92 -30.18 -114.30
C SER A 264 24.58 -29.48 -113.09
N SER A 265 25.76 -28.89 -113.27
CA SER A 265 26.46 -28.17 -112.19
C SER A 265 25.70 -26.92 -111.75
N THR A 266 25.08 -26.18 -112.67
CA THR A 266 24.27 -25.00 -112.31
C THR A 266 23.00 -25.37 -111.54
N LEU A 267 22.36 -26.50 -111.85
CA LEU A 267 21.24 -27.03 -111.04
C LEU A 267 21.67 -27.42 -109.62
N GLU A 268 22.83 -28.05 -109.46
CA GLU A 268 23.40 -28.35 -108.14
C GLU A 268 23.73 -27.08 -107.33
N ILE A 269 24.28 -26.06 -108.00
CA ILE A 269 24.55 -24.75 -107.37
C ILE A 269 23.24 -24.07 -106.97
N SER A 270 22.22 -24.07 -107.84
CA SER A 270 20.91 -23.48 -107.56
C SER A 270 20.25 -24.13 -106.33
N SER A 271 20.26 -25.47 -106.25
CA SER A 271 19.82 -26.22 -105.06
C SER A 271 20.58 -25.79 -103.79
N SER A 272 21.89 -25.59 -103.90
CA SER A 272 22.72 -25.12 -102.78
C SER A 272 22.36 -23.70 -102.34
N ILE A 273 22.04 -22.79 -103.28
CA ILE A 273 21.59 -21.42 -102.99
C ILE A 273 20.26 -21.43 -102.24
N VAL A 274 19.28 -22.22 -102.70
CA VAL A 274 17.99 -22.38 -102.01
C VAL A 274 18.20 -22.89 -100.58
N ARG A 275 19.10 -23.86 -100.39
CA ARG A 275 19.46 -24.37 -99.06
C ARG A 275 20.09 -23.28 -98.18
N TYR A 276 20.98 -22.45 -98.72
CA TYR A 276 21.58 -21.34 -97.96
C TYR A 276 20.56 -20.27 -97.59
N GLN A 277 19.62 -19.94 -98.47
CA GLN A 277 18.51 -19.02 -98.18
C GLN A 277 17.64 -19.55 -97.03
N GLN A 278 17.27 -20.84 -97.06
CA GLN A 278 16.52 -21.48 -95.98
C GLN A 278 17.27 -21.45 -94.64
N LEU A 279 18.55 -21.83 -94.64
CA LEU A 279 19.40 -21.78 -93.44
C LEU A 279 19.52 -20.35 -92.88
N THR A 280 19.59 -19.35 -93.76
CA THR A 280 19.68 -17.94 -93.34
C THR A 280 18.37 -17.47 -92.68
N GLU A 281 17.21 -17.89 -93.18
CA GLU A 281 15.91 -17.60 -92.54
C GLU A 281 15.75 -18.33 -91.21
N GLU A 282 16.18 -19.59 -91.13
CA GLU A 282 16.16 -20.37 -89.89
C GLU A 282 17.00 -19.71 -88.79
N VAL A 283 18.23 -19.29 -89.12
CA VAL A 283 19.10 -18.55 -88.19
C VAL A 283 18.46 -17.22 -87.80
N SER A 284 17.90 -16.46 -88.75
CA SER A 284 17.23 -15.18 -88.47
C SER A 284 16.02 -15.35 -87.55
N GLY A 285 15.25 -16.44 -87.72
CA GLY A 285 14.13 -16.80 -86.85
C GLY A 285 14.57 -17.19 -85.44
N ALA A 286 15.61 -18.00 -85.30
CA ALA A 286 16.18 -18.36 -84.01
C ALA A 286 16.75 -17.14 -83.27
N MET A 287 17.37 -16.21 -83.99
CA MET A 287 17.90 -14.95 -83.45
C MET A 287 16.79 -14.05 -82.91
N ARG A 288 15.65 -13.91 -83.63
CA ARG A 288 14.47 -13.17 -83.12
C ARG A 288 13.92 -13.77 -81.82
N GLN A 289 13.79 -15.10 -81.74
CA GLN A 289 13.34 -15.76 -80.50
C GLN A 289 14.33 -15.59 -79.34
N ALA A 290 15.63 -15.55 -79.63
CA ALA A 290 16.65 -15.27 -78.61
C ALA A 290 16.54 -13.83 -78.08
N GLU A 291 16.27 -12.87 -78.95
CA GLU A 291 16.06 -11.46 -78.60
C GLU A 291 14.83 -11.28 -77.68
N ASP A 292 13.70 -11.92 -77.97
CA ASP A 292 12.51 -11.91 -77.10
C ASP A 292 12.82 -12.47 -75.70
N LYS A 293 13.58 -13.57 -75.63
CA LYS A 293 14.01 -14.17 -74.35
C LYS A 293 14.97 -13.28 -73.57
N LEU A 294 15.85 -12.56 -74.25
CA LEU A 294 16.73 -11.58 -73.61
C LEU A 294 15.92 -10.42 -73.03
N GLY A 295 14.91 -9.93 -73.74
CA GLY A 295 13.99 -8.90 -73.22
C GLY A 295 13.34 -9.32 -71.90
N PHE A 296 12.83 -10.55 -71.82
CA PHE A 296 12.29 -11.11 -70.57
C PHE A 296 13.33 -11.15 -69.43
N ASN A 297 14.58 -11.51 -69.72
CA ASN A 297 15.65 -11.53 -68.72
C ASN A 297 16.00 -10.13 -68.21
N VAL A 298 15.98 -9.10 -69.07
CA VAL A 298 16.17 -7.70 -68.63
C VAL A 298 15.09 -7.28 -67.64
N ASP A 299 13.82 -7.60 -67.92
CA ASP A 299 12.72 -7.24 -67.04
C ASP A 299 12.80 -8.00 -65.69
N GLN A 300 13.24 -9.26 -65.71
CA GLN A 300 13.54 -10.01 -64.48
C GLN A 300 14.70 -9.38 -63.70
N SER A 301 15.80 -8.98 -64.35
CA SER A 301 16.92 -8.31 -63.68
C SER A 301 16.50 -6.98 -63.05
N LYS A 302 15.66 -6.18 -63.73
CA LYS A 302 15.10 -4.94 -63.16
C LYS A 302 14.24 -5.21 -61.94
N THR A 303 13.38 -6.23 -62.00
CA THR A 303 12.52 -6.62 -60.87
C THR A 303 13.36 -7.07 -59.68
N ALA A 304 14.41 -7.88 -59.91
CA ALA A 304 15.32 -8.31 -58.86
C ALA A 304 16.10 -7.14 -58.24
N MET A 305 16.57 -6.20 -59.07
CA MET A 305 17.24 -4.97 -58.59
C MET A 305 16.32 -4.14 -57.68
N GLN A 306 15.06 -3.94 -58.05
CA GLN A 306 14.08 -3.24 -57.22
C GLN A 306 13.83 -3.96 -55.89
N ALA A 307 13.76 -5.30 -55.90
CA ALA A 307 13.61 -6.09 -54.68
C ALA A 307 14.81 -5.91 -53.74
N PHE A 308 16.04 -5.93 -54.28
CA PHE A 308 17.25 -5.69 -53.48
C PHE A 308 17.32 -4.27 -52.90
N GLN A 309 16.89 -3.25 -53.66
CA GLN A 309 16.79 -1.88 -53.16
C GLN A 309 15.75 -1.75 -52.04
N LEU A 310 14.61 -2.43 -52.15
CA LEU A 310 13.61 -2.47 -51.08
C LEU A 310 14.17 -3.14 -49.82
N VAL A 311 14.92 -4.24 -49.96
CA VAL A 311 15.59 -4.90 -48.83
C VAL A 311 16.55 -3.94 -48.13
N ALA A 312 17.36 -3.17 -48.86
CA ALA A 312 18.26 -2.18 -48.29
C ALA A 312 17.49 -1.10 -47.49
N GLN A 313 16.40 -0.56 -48.06
CA GLN A 313 15.56 0.45 -47.39
C GLN A 313 14.88 -0.06 -46.11
N GLU A 314 14.32 -1.27 -46.12
CA GLU A 314 13.70 -1.85 -44.93
C GLU A 314 14.75 -2.18 -43.86
N THR A 315 15.97 -2.52 -44.26
CA THR A 315 17.08 -2.78 -43.35
C THR A 315 17.57 -1.49 -42.66
N GLU A 316 17.55 -0.36 -43.35
CA GLU A 316 17.84 0.96 -42.77
C GLU A 316 16.82 1.30 -41.66
N LYS A 317 15.52 1.08 -41.91
CA LYS A 317 14.48 1.24 -40.88
C LYS A 317 14.69 0.35 -39.67
N VAL A 318 15.18 -0.88 -39.88
CA VAL A 318 15.52 -1.80 -38.78
C VAL A 318 16.66 -1.24 -37.92
N ASN A 319 17.70 -0.66 -38.55
CA ASN A 319 18.77 0.00 -37.81
C ASN A 319 18.28 1.22 -37.00
N ASP A 320 17.37 2.02 -37.55
CA ASP A 320 16.75 3.13 -36.82
C ASP A 320 15.99 2.65 -35.57
N MET A 321 15.21 1.57 -35.70
CA MET A 321 14.52 0.95 -34.56
C MET A 321 15.50 0.43 -33.50
N ILE A 322 16.63 -0.13 -33.92
CA ILE A 322 17.68 -0.60 -33.00
C ILE A 322 18.30 0.57 -32.23
N HIS A 323 18.52 1.71 -32.88
CA HIS A 323 18.97 2.92 -32.19
C HIS A 323 17.98 3.38 -31.12
N GLN A 324 16.67 3.35 -31.41
CA GLN A 324 15.64 3.66 -30.41
C GLN A 324 15.64 2.66 -29.25
N ILE A 325 15.80 1.37 -29.53
CA ILE A 325 15.93 0.33 -28.50
C ILE A 325 17.16 0.60 -27.62
N ALA A 326 18.30 0.97 -28.20
CA ALA A 326 19.51 1.30 -27.44
C ALA A 326 19.27 2.48 -26.48
N THR A 327 18.69 3.58 -26.96
CA THR A 327 18.34 4.73 -26.13
C THR A 327 17.35 4.37 -25.01
N ALA A 328 16.32 3.59 -25.32
CA ALA A 328 15.36 3.12 -24.31
C ALA A 328 16.03 2.22 -23.26
N THR A 329 16.97 1.39 -23.68
CA THR A 329 17.73 0.48 -22.79
C THR A 329 18.64 1.26 -21.84
N GLU A 330 19.30 2.33 -22.32
CA GLU A 330 20.08 3.24 -21.48
C GLU A 330 19.20 3.95 -20.43
N GLN A 331 18.03 4.46 -20.83
CA GLN A 331 17.08 5.08 -19.91
C GLN A 331 16.55 4.09 -18.86
N GLN A 332 16.28 2.85 -19.28
CA GLN A 332 15.89 1.79 -18.36
C GLN A 332 17.01 1.48 -17.36
N ALA A 333 18.28 1.44 -17.79
CA ALA A 333 19.41 1.22 -16.90
C ALA A 333 19.50 2.29 -15.81
N THR A 334 19.40 3.57 -16.17
CA THR A 334 19.38 4.68 -15.19
C THR A 334 18.19 4.56 -14.23
N THR A 335 17.02 4.17 -14.73
CA THR A 335 15.82 4.01 -13.89
C THR A 335 16.00 2.89 -12.87
N VAL A 336 16.55 1.74 -13.30
CA VAL A 336 16.83 0.61 -12.40
C VAL A 336 17.87 0.96 -11.35
N GLU A 337 18.90 1.74 -11.70
CA GLU A 337 19.89 2.22 -10.73
C GLU A 337 19.27 3.13 -9.67
N MET A 338 18.41 4.08 -10.07
CA MET A 338 17.64 4.90 -9.13
C MET A 338 16.70 4.06 -8.27
N MET A 339 16.08 3.01 -8.82
CA MET A 339 15.24 2.08 -8.07
C MET A 339 16.07 1.34 -7.00
N ALA A 340 17.24 0.82 -7.36
CA ALA A 340 18.12 0.12 -6.43
C ALA A 340 18.53 1.03 -5.25
N GLN A 341 18.92 2.29 -5.53
CA GLN A 341 19.24 3.27 -4.49
C GLN A 341 18.03 3.58 -3.58
N ASN A 342 16.84 3.71 -4.16
CA ASN A 342 15.63 3.95 -3.39
C ASN A 342 15.27 2.76 -2.49
N VAL A 343 15.47 1.54 -2.97
CA VAL A 343 15.25 0.31 -2.21
C VAL A 343 16.22 0.21 -1.03
N GLU A 344 17.50 0.51 -1.24
CA GLU A 344 18.50 0.57 -0.17
C GLU A 344 18.14 1.61 0.89
N ARG A 345 17.67 2.78 0.45
CA ARG A 345 17.18 3.85 1.35
C ARG A 345 15.97 3.39 2.16
N VAL A 346 15.03 2.67 1.56
CA VAL A 346 13.87 2.10 2.27
C VAL A 346 14.33 1.08 3.31
N ALA A 347 15.23 0.15 2.96
CA ALA A 347 15.77 -0.82 3.92
C ALA A 347 16.46 -0.14 5.11
N THR A 348 17.25 0.92 4.84
CA THR A 348 17.91 1.71 5.89
C THR A 348 16.90 2.40 6.81
N LEU A 349 15.88 3.06 6.23
CA LEU A 349 14.83 3.73 7.00
C LEU A 349 14.00 2.74 7.85
N SER A 350 13.73 1.53 7.34
CA SER A 350 13.08 0.48 8.11
C SER A 350 13.92 0.07 9.33
N GLN A 351 15.24 -0.04 9.16
CA GLN A 351 16.15 -0.39 10.26
C GLN A 351 16.27 0.74 11.31
N GLU A 352 16.30 2.00 10.88
CA GLU A 352 16.27 3.17 11.77
C GLU A 352 14.95 3.24 12.54
N THR A 353 13.82 2.97 11.86
CA THR A 353 12.49 2.90 12.46
C THR A 353 12.44 1.80 13.52
N LEU A 354 12.91 0.59 13.18
CA LEU A 354 12.96 -0.54 14.11
C LEU A 354 13.76 -0.21 15.38
N THR A 355 14.90 0.46 15.22
CA THR A 355 15.75 0.88 16.33
C THR A 355 15.05 1.92 17.21
N SER A 356 14.46 2.95 16.59
CA SER A 356 13.76 4.03 17.30
C SER A 356 12.54 3.51 18.07
N VAL A 357 11.81 2.57 17.48
CA VAL A 357 10.62 1.99 18.08
C VAL A 357 10.97 1.03 19.22
N LYS A 358 12.07 0.28 19.13
CA LYS A 358 12.57 -0.52 20.26
C LYS A 358 12.92 0.36 21.46
N VAL A 359 13.52 1.53 21.25
CA VAL A 359 13.77 2.50 22.32
C VAL A 359 12.46 3.01 22.92
N ALA A 360 11.48 3.37 22.08
CA ALA A 360 10.16 3.81 22.55
C ALA A 360 9.41 2.73 23.34
N HIS A 361 9.49 1.47 22.91
CA HIS A 361 8.94 0.32 23.61
C HIS A 361 9.56 0.16 25.00
N HIS A 362 10.90 0.15 25.10
CA HIS A 362 11.59 0.08 26.38
C HIS A 362 11.23 1.24 27.32
N ALA A 363 11.21 2.47 26.81
CA ALA A 363 10.81 3.64 27.60
C ALA A 363 9.36 3.52 28.11
N SER A 364 8.46 2.92 27.34
CA SER A 364 7.07 2.68 27.75
C SER A 364 6.96 1.63 28.85
N VAL A 365 7.78 0.57 28.78
CA VAL A 365 7.88 -0.44 29.85
C VAL A 365 8.39 0.21 31.15
N ASP A 366 9.44 1.03 31.07
CA ASP A 366 9.98 1.74 32.23
C ASP A 366 8.96 2.72 32.85
N LEU A 367 8.25 3.49 32.01
CA LEU A 367 7.19 4.39 32.47
C LEU A 367 6.07 3.64 33.19
N THR A 368 5.68 2.46 32.68
CA THR A 368 4.69 1.61 33.33
C THR A 368 5.17 1.18 34.72
N GLN A 369 6.44 0.79 34.85
CA GLN A 369 7.01 0.40 36.14
C GLN A 369 7.04 1.57 37.11
N TYR A 370 7.52 2.75 36.70
CA TYR A 370 7.56 3.94 37.56
C TYR A 370 6.17 4.39 38.01
N ALA A 371 5.18 4.28 37.12
CA ALA A 371 3.80 4.62 37.44
C ALA A 371 3.18 3.63 38.45
N LYS A 372 3.39 2.32 38.28
CA LYS A 372 2.96 1.29 39.24
C LYS A 372 3.62 1.43 40.61
N ASP A 373 4.92 1.74 40.63
CA ASP A 373 5.64 2.00 41.89
C ASP A 373 5.07 3.23 42.61
N THR A 374 4.68 4.26 41.85
CA THR A 374 4.04 5.47 42.40
C THR A 374 2.64 5.15 42.92
N GLU A 375 1.83 4.41 42.16
CA GLU A 375 0.50 3.95 42.56
C GLU A 375 0.56 3.16 43.89
N THR A 376 1.47 2.18 43.99
CA THR A 376 1.69 1.38 45.21
C THR A 376 2.06 2.24 46.42
N ARG A 377 2.80 3.34 46.22
CA ARG A 377 3.15 4.27 47.30
C ARG A 377 1.95 5.11 47.73
N VAL A 378 1.08 5.46 46.79
CA VAL A 378 -0.10 6.28 47.01
C VAL A 378 -1.26 5.47 47.62
N GLU A 379 -1.34 4.16 47.36
CA GLU A 379 -2.34 3.27 47.98
C GLU A 379 -2.35 3.32 49.52
N ARG A 380 -1.21 3.65 50.16
CA ARG A 380 -1.09 3.79 51.62
C ARG A 380 -1.95 4.91 52.22
N PHE A 381 -2.48 5.81 51.40
CA PHE A 381 -3.28 6.95 51.84
C PHE A 381 -4.79 6.66 51.87
N ASN A 382 -5.22 5.42 51.61
CA ASN A 382 -6.62 4.99 51.64
C ASN A 382 -7.57 5.94 50.89
N LEU A 383 -7.17 6.31 49.67
CA LEU A 383 -7.95 7.20 48.81
C LEU A 383 -9.25 6.52 48.38
N VAL A 384 -10.28 7.33 48.21
CA VAL A 384 -11.60 6.89 47.75
C VAL A 384 -11.77 7.31 46.30
N TYR A 385 -12.20 6.38 45.43
CA TYR A 385 -12.23 6.64 44.00
C TYR A 385 -13.65 6.74 43.41
N PHE A 386 -13.76 7.55 42.37
CA PHE A 386 -14.77 7.41 41.32
C PHE A 386 -14.15 6.59 40.18
N GLY A 387 -14.56 5.33 40.09
CA GLY A 387 -14.03 4.37 39.11
C GLY A 387 -14.64 4.57 37.73
N LEU A 388 -13.84 4.55 36.69
CA LEU A 388 -14.28 4.69 35.31
C LEU A 388 -13.83 3.47 34.51
N VAL A 389 -14.72 2.94 33.69
CA VAL A 389 -14.36 1.95 32.66
C VAL A 389 -13.57 2.64 31.52
N PRO A 390 -12.47 2.04 31.00
CA PRO A 390 -11.58 2.68 30.03
C PRO A 390 -12.18 2.73 28.61
N LEU A 391 -13.14 3.65 28.40
CA LEU A 391 -13.81 3.85 27.10
C LEU A 391 -13.00 4.72 26.13
N GLU A 392 -12.21 5.65 26.68
CA GLU A 392 -11.42 6.62 25.93
C GLU A 392 -10.08 6.85 26.64
N GLN A 393 -9.21 7.66 26.02
CA GLN A 393 -7.92 8.04 26.61
C GLN A 393 -8.11 8.70 27.99
N ALA A 394 -7.20 8.38 28.92
CA ALA A 394 -7.27 8.82 30.31
C ALA A 394 -7.45 10.33 30.49
N ILE A 395 -6.78 11.15 29.67
CA ILE A 395 -6.91 12.62 29.71
C ILE A 395 -8.33 13.06 29.35
N THR A 396 -8.93 12.45 28.33
CA THR A 396 -10.29 12.76 27.90
C THR A 396 -11.30 12.32 28.95
N MET A 397 -11.15 11.11 29.49
CA MET A 397 -12.01 10.60 30.57
C MET A 397 -11.95 11.50 31.81
N ASN A 398 -10.75 11.92 32.22
CA ASN A 398 -10.58 12.86 33.32
C ASN A 398 -11.27 14.20 33.08
N LYS A 399 -11.17 14.74 31.86
CA LYS A 399 -11.85 15.99 31.50
C LYS A 399 -13.37 15.84 31.52
N LYS A 400 -13.89 14.71 31.04
CA LYS A 400 -15.34 14.44 30.97
C LYS A 400 -15.97 14.25 32.35
N PHE A 401 -15.31 13.50 33.22
CA PHE A 401 -15.87 13.10 34.52
C PHE A 401 -15.36 13.93 35.69
N GLY A 402 -14.36 14.81 35.50
CA GLY A 402 -13.83 15.71 36.52
C GLY A 402 -14.90 16.56 37.22
N PRO A 403 -15.73 17.31 36.47
CA PRO A 403 -16.80 18.12 37.06
C PRO A 403 -17.81 17.30 37.87
N LEU A 404 -18.18 16.12 37.36
CA LEU A 404 -19.10 15.22 38.06
C LEU A 404 -18.46 14.64 39.33
N CYS A 405 -17.20 14.23 39.27
CA CYS A 405 -16.45 13.73 40.42
C CYS A 405 -16.43 14.77 41.54
N GLN A 406 -16.14 16.03 41.20
CA GLN A 406 -16.13 17.13 42.15
C GLN A 406 -17.52 17.38 42.75
N TYR A 407 -18.57 17.38 41.94
CA TYR A 407 -19.94 17.53 42.41
C TYR A 407 -20.34 16.43 43.42
N ILE A 408 -20.00 15.18 43.12
CA ILE A 408 -20.27 14.05 44.02
C ILE A 408 -19.45 14.19 45.30
N SER A 409 -18.20 14.62 45.22
CA SER A 409 -17.37 14.88 46.40
C SER A 409 -17.97 15.92 47.33
N GLU A 410 -18.40 17.06 46.80
CA GLU A 410 -19.03 18.14 47.58
C GLU A 410 -20.37 17.70 48.17
N LEU A 411 -21.17 16.93 47.43
CA LEU A 411 -22.46 16.42 47.89
C LEU A 411 -22.32 15.46 49.07
N MET A 412 -21.32 14.57 48.98
CA MET A 412 -21.16 13.44 49.88
C MET A 412 -20.20 13.73 51.05
N ASP A 413 -19.55 14.91 51.05
CA ASP A 413 -18.51 15.28 52.02
C ASP A 413 -17.37 14.24 52.08
N ILE A 414 -16.97 13.75 50.90
CA ILE A 414 -15.88 12.78 50.70
C ILE A 414 -14.98 13.22 49.56
N ASP A 415 -13.68 13.06 49.75
CA ASP A 415 -12.69 13.32 48.69
C ASP A 415 -12.66 12.15 47.70
N LEU A 416 -13.31 12.31 46.54
CA LEU A 416 -13.29 11.33 45.46
C LEU A 416 -12.24 11.73 44.44
N TYR A 417 -11.50 10.72 43.99
CA TYR A 417 -10.51 10.86 42.93
C TYR A 417 -10.90 9.99 41.75
N ILE A 418 -10.72 10.49 40.53
CA ILE A 418 -10.95 9.66 39.34
C ILE A 418 -9.87 8.57 39.27
N ARG A 419 -10.33 7.34 39.04
CA ARG A 419 -9.49 6.20 38.69
C ARG A 419 -10.05 5.58 37.42
N LEU A 420 -9.23 5.42 36.41
CA LEU A 420 -9.60 4.72 35.19
C LEU A 420 -9.06 3.30 35.28
N GLY A 421 -9.92 2.28 35.19
CA GLY A 421 -9.46 0.89 35.22
C GLY A 421 -8.43 0.64 34.11
N HIS A 422 -7.41 -0.17 34.40
CA HIS A 422 -6.41 -0.56 33.38
C HIS A 422 -7.02 -1.33 32.20
N ASP A 423 -8.13 -2.00 32.46
CA ASP A 423 -9.03 -2.65 31.54
C ASP A 423 -10.43 -2.73 32.17
N TYR A 424 -11.35 -3.41 31.50
CA TYR A 424 -12.72 -3.58 31.96
C TYR A 424 -12.82 -4.41 33.24
N ASP A 425 -11.91 -5.38 33.46
CA ASP A 425 -11.90 -6.20 34.68
C ASP A 425 -11.38 -5.43 35.88
N ASP A 426 -10.34 -4.63 35.70
CA ASP A 426 -9.85 -3.72 36.75
C ASP A 426 -10.95 -2.73 37.15
N ALA A 427 -11.71 -2.19 36.19
CA ALA A 427 -12.85 -1.31 36.47
C ALA A 427 -14.00 -2.00 37.24
N VAL A 428 -14.26 -3.29 36.97
CA VAL A 428 -15.23 -4.12 37.73
C VAL A 428 -14.72 -4.37 39.14
N ASN A 429 -13.45 -4.77 39.28
CA ASN A 429 -12.82 -5.04 40.56
C ASN A 429 -12.71 -3.79 41.43
N ASP A 430 -12.44 -2.62 40.84
CA ASP A 430 -12.33 -1.36 41.56
C ASP A 430 -13.62 -1.05 42.34
N VAL A 431 -14.79 -1.12 41.69
CA VAL A 431 -16.08 -0.91 42.37
C VAL A 431 -16.47 -2.11 43.23
N GLY A 432 -16.18 -3.34 42.79
CA GLY A 432 -16.57 -4.57 43.47
C GLY A 432 -15.86 -4.78 44.81
N THR A 433 -14.59 -4.42 44.89
CA THR A 433 -13.79 -4.50 46.13
C THR A 433 -13.99 -3.29 47.04
N GLY A 434 -14.76 -2.28 46.61
CA GLY A 434 -14.96 -1.03 47.33
C GLY A 434 -13.79 -0.04 47.24
N ARG A 435 -12.81 -0.30 46.37
CA ARG A 435 -11.73 0.67 46.06
C ARG A 435 -12.32 1.94 45.43
N ALA A 436 -13.30 1.79 44.54
CA ALA A 436 -14.16 2.87 44.06
C ALA A 436 -15.54 2.78 44.72
N LEU A 437 -15.98 3.83 45.40
CA LEU A 437 -17.31 3.86 46.03
C LEU A 437 -18.42 4.13 45.02
N VAL A 438 -18.11 4.91 43.99
CA VAL A 438 -18.97 5.21 42.85
C VAL A 438 -18.22 4.79 41.60
N SER A 439 -18.92 4.31 40.57
CA SER A 439 -18.27 4.02 39.29
C SER A 439 -19.18 4.26 38.08
N TYR A 440 -18.57 4.53 36.92
CA TYR A 440 -19.25 4.60 35.63
C TYR A 440 -18.94 3.35 34.82
N GLN A 441 -19.95 2.52 34.60
CA GLN A 441 -19.81 1.17 34.05
C GLN A 441 -20.54 1.06 32.70
N THR A 442 -20.13 0.12 31.85
CA THR A 442 -20.96 -0.30 30.72
C THR A 442 -22.05 -1.27 31.22
N PRO A 443 -23.11 -1.53 30.44
CA PRO A 443 -24.14 -2.49 30.83
C PRO A 443 -23.57 -3.88 31.17
N SER A 444 -22.62 -4.39 30.37
CA SER A 444 -21.96 -5.67 30.63
C SER A 444 -21.09 -5.64 31.89
N THR A 445 -20.24 -4.62 32.09
CA THR A 445 -19.40 -4.56 33.30
C THR A 445 -20.20 -4.33 34.56
N TYR A 446 -21.32 -3.59 34.48
CA TYR A 446 -22.28 -3.49 35.57
C TYR A 446 -22.86 -4.86 35.93
N ILE A 447 -23.36 -5.64 34.94
CA ILE A 447 -23.94 -6.96 35.20
C ILE A 447 -22.91 -7.88 35.88
N ASP A 448 -21.66 -7.84 35.41
CA ASP A 448 -20.57 -8.60 36.03
C ASP A 448 -20.29 -8.16 37.47
N ALA A 449 -20.18 -6.84 37.71
CA ALA A 449 -19.96 -6.28 39.03
C ALA A 449 -21.12 -6.56 40.00
N HIS A 450 -22.36 -6.50 39.52
CA HIS A 450 -23.56 -6.83 40.29
C HIS A 450 -23.57 -8.31 40.67
N ARG A 451 -23.33 -9.20 39.70
CA ARG A 451 -23.29 -10.65 39.90
C ARG A 451 -22.20 -11.07 40.89
N GLN A 452 -21.01 -10.49 40.78
CA GLN A 452 -19.85 -10.89 41.57
C GLN A 452 -19.80 -10.24 42.96
N PHE A 453 -20.22 -8.98 43.08
CA PHE A 453 -19.96 -8.16 44.27
C PHE A 453 -21.21 -7.45 44.83
N GLY A 454 -22.37 -7.57 44.18
CA GLY A 454 -23.60 -6.88 44.61
C GLY A 454 -23.60 -5.37 44.37
N VAL A 455 -22.84 -4.90 43.38
CA VAL A 455 -22.82 -3.48 42.96
C VAL A 455 -24.20 -3.05 42.47
N GLU A 456 -24.68 -1.88 42.88
CA GLU A 456 -26.03 -1.40 42.55
C GLU A 456 -25.99 -0.24 41.54
N PRO A 457 -26.86 -0.22 40.52
CA PRO A 457 -26.98 0.94 39.64
C PRO A 457 -27.78 2.02 40.35
N LEU A 458 -27.36 3.28 40.24
CA LEU A 458 -28.05 4.41 40.86
C LEU A 458 -28.83 5.20 39.81
N VAL A 459 -28.11 5.67 38.79
CA VAL A 459 -28.67 6.52 37.74
C VAL A 459 -28.05 6.20 36.40
N VAL A 460 -28.75 6.57 35.35
CA VAL A 460 -28.30 6.46 33.97
C VAL A 460 -28.37 7.84 33.29
N PRO A 461 -27.35 8.25 32.51
CA PRO A 461 -27.40 9.53 31.81
C PRO A 461 -28.44 9.49 30.68
N LEU A 462 -29.15 10.62 30.52
CA LEU A 462 -30.14 10.84 29.47
C LEU A 462 -29.48 11.47 28.25
N GLN A 463 -29.23 10.66 27.22
CA GLN A 463 -28.71 11.12 25.94
C GLN A 463 -29.87 11.60 25.06
N ASN A 464 -29.91 12.90 24.76
CA ASN A 464 -31.01 13.57 24.07
C ASN A 464 -32.38 13.25 24.72
N GLY A 465 -32.41 13.21 26.05
CA GLY A 465 -33.60 12.85 26.84
C GLY A 465 -33.92 11.36 26.93
N GLN A 466 -33.12 10.46 26.34
CA GLN A 466 -33.35 9.02 26.35
C GLN A 466 -32.35 8.28 27.26
N PRO A 467 -32.79 7.33 28.10
CA PRO A 467 -31.92 6.52 28.97
C PRO A 467 -31.29 5.33 28.23
N THR A 468 -31.28 5.35 26.90
CA THR A 468 -30.83 4.24 26.05
C THR A 468 -29.95 4.74 24.90
N TYR A 469 -29.16 3.83 24.35
CA TYR A 469 -28.39 4.02 23.12
C TYR A 469 -28.57 2.81 22.20
N GLN A 470 -28.04 2.88 20.98
CA GLN A 470 -28.10 1.77 20.02
C GLN A 470 -26.71 1.40 19.52
N SER A 471 -26.54 0.13 19.18
CA SER A 471 -25.40 -0.38 18.41
C SER A 471 -25.74 -0.37 16.91
N ALA A 472 -24.72 -0.38 16.07
CA ALA A 472 -24.83 -0.46 14.63
C ALA A 472 -23.81 -1.46 14.08
N ILE A 473 -24.23 -2.23 13.08
CA ILE A 473 -23.33 -2.93 12.18
C ILE A 473 -23.12 -2.03 10.97
N VAL A 474 -21.86 -1.80 10.62
CA VAL A 474 -21.46 -0.89 9.55
C VAL A 474 -20.66 -1.62 8.47
N THR A 475 -20.65 -1.05 7.28
CA THR A 475 -19.79 -1.45 6.17
C THR A 475 -19.39 -0.20 5.36
N ARG A 476 -18.54 -0.35 4.35
CA ARG A 476 -18.23 0.73 3.41
C ARG A 476 -19.38 0.90 2.41
N SER A 477 -19.65 2.13 1.96
CA SER A 477 -20.77 2.40 1.05
C SER A 477 -20.65 1.68 -0.31
N ASP A 478 -19.44 1.39 -0.77
CA ASP A 478 -19.09 0.66 -2.00
C ASP A 478 -18.66 -0.80 -1.75
N SER A 479 -18.96 -1.38 -0.57
CA SER A 479 -18.55 -2.76 -0.24
C SER A 479 -19.33 -3.84 -0.99
N GLY A 480 -20.51 -3.50 -1.53
CA GLY A 480 -21.46 -4.47 -2.07
C GLY A 480 -22.25 -5.25 -1.01
N ILE A 481 -22.04 -4.96 0.28
CA ILE A 481 -22.75 -5.58 1.41
C ILE A 481 -24.03 -4.78 1.68
N ASN A 482 -25.18 -5.45 1.58
CA ASN A 482 -26.50 -4.84 1.66
C ASN A 482 -27.37 -5.42 2.77
N THR A 483 -27.11 -6.66 3.20
CA THR A 483 -27.77 -7.27 4.35
C THR A 483 -26.75 -7.86 5.33
N LEU A 484 -27.19 -8.26 6.52
CA LEU A 484 -26.30 -8.88 7.52
C LEU A 484 -25.79 -10.25 7.06
N GLU A 485 -26.57 -10.97 6.27
CA GLU A 485 -26.24 -12.27 5.69
C GLU A 485 -25.07 -12.17 4.69
N ASP A 486 -24.93 -11.03 3.99
CA ASP A 486 -23.81 -10.76 3.07
C ASP A 486 -22.43 -10.72 3.76
N ILE A 487 -22.42 -10.65 5.09
CA ILE A 487 -21.19 -10.68 5.92
C ILE A 487 -20.64 -12.11 6.03
N ASN A 488 -21.43 -13.13 5.73
CA ASN A 488 -20.97 -14.52 5.74
C ASN A 488 -19.72 -14.70 4.85
N GLY A 489 -18.67 -15.32 5.39
CA GLY A 489 -17.38 -15.51 4.73
C GLY A 489 -16.55 -14.23 4.57
N ARG A 490 -16.87 -13.14 5.30
CA ARG A 490 -16.13 -11.88 5.27
C ARG A 490 -15.39 -11.62 6.59
N GLN A 491 -14.48 -10.65 6.55
CA GLN A 491 -13.77 -10.14 7.73
C GLN A 491 -14.67 -9.17 8.51
N PHE A 492 -14.78 -9.36 9.84
CA PHE A 492 -15.56 -8.49 10.72
C PHE A 492 -14.73 -7.89 11.85
N ALA A 493 -14.83 -6.58 12.08
CA ALA A 493 -14.16 -5.92 13.18
C ALA A 493 -15.09 -5.69 14.38
N PHE A 494 -14.69 -6.16 15.55
CA PHE A 494 -15.31 -5.81 16.83
C PHE A 494 -14.48 -4.74 17.55
N GLY A 495 -15.12 -4.04 18.49
CA GLY A 495 -14.40 -3.13 19.39
C GLY A 495 -13.72 -3.92 20.52
N ASP A 496 -13.91 -3.48 21.76
CA ASP A 496 -13.44 -4.25 22.93
C ASP A 496 -14.28 -5.52 23.15
N GLU A 497 -13.63 -6.62 23.56
CA GLU A 497 -14.25 -7.92 23.79
C GLU A 497 -15.40 -7.88 24.81
N LYS A 498 -15.29 -7.01 25.83
CA LYS A 498 -16.30 -6.83 26.89
C LYS A 498 -17.32 -5.74 26.57
N SER A 499 -17.22 -5.08 25.42
CA SER A 499 -18.14 -4.00 25.05
C SER A 499 -19.53 -4.53 24.70
N THR A 500 -20.55 -3.97 25.36
CA THR A 500 -21.94 -4.23 24.97
C THR A 500 -22.24 -3.70 23.55
N GLY A 501 -21.74 -2.49 23.23
CA GLY A 501 -22.11 -1.75 22.02
C GLY A 501 -21.27 -2.05 20.76
N SER A 502 -20.10 -2.67 20.90
CA SER A 502 -19.22 -3.05 19.76
C SER A 502 -18.84 -4.52 19.71
N LYS A 503 -19.36 -5.34 20.62
CA LYS A 503 -19.13 -6.78 20.62
C LYS A 503 -20.42 -7.55 20.84
N ALA A 504 -20.97 -7.52 22.06
CA ALA A 504 -22.10 -8.38 22.41
C ALA A 504 -23.34 -8.10 21.55
N MET A 505 -23.73 -6.84 21.38
CA MET A 505 -24.90 -6.50 20.55
C MET A 505 -24.69 -6.80 19.06
N PRO A 506 -23.59 -6.36 18.41
CA PRO A 506 -23.31 -6.76 17.03
C PRO A 506 -23.26 -8.27 16.82
N GLU A 507 -22.66 -9.04 17.73
CA GLU A 507 -22.65 -10.51 17.63
C GLU A 507 -24.07 -11.09 17.73
N SER A 508 -24.90 -10.60 18.64
CA SER A 508 -26.30 -11.03 18.72
C SER A 508 -27.05 -10.73 17.44
N MET A 509 -26.88 -9.54 16.87
CA MET A 509 -27.51 -9.14 15.60
C MET A 509 -27.08 -10.03 14.43
N LEU A 510 -25.78 -10.37 14.34
CA LEU A 510 -25.27 -11.31 13.34
C LEU A 510 -25.89 -12.70 13.53
N ARG A 511 -25.93 -13.19 14.77
CA ARG A 511 -26.50 -14.50 15.11
C ARG A 511 -27.99 -14.58 14.80
N ASP A 512 -28.73 -13.49 15.03
CA ASP A 512 -30.15 -13.38 14.70
C ASP A 512 -30.40 -13.37 13.18
N ALA A 513 -29.44 -12.85 12.40
CA ALA A 513 -29.41 -12.96 10.94
C ALA A 513 -28.84 -14.31 10.43
N GLY A 514 -28.56 -15.26 11.33
CA GLY A 514 -28.03 -16.58 10.96
C GLY A 514 -26.54 -16.62 10.61
N VAL A 515 -25.78 -15.56 10.92
CA VAL A 515 -24.32 -15.50 10.77
C VAL A 515 -23.66 -15.71 12.12
N SER A 516 -22.98 -16.84 12.33
CA SER A 516 -22.18 -17.08 13.52
C SER A 516 -20.74 -16.60 13.32
N LEU A 517 -20.00 -16.42 14.42
CA LEU A 517 -18.58 -16.06 14.34
C LEU A 517 -17.72 -17.08 13.57
N LYS A 518 -18.17 -18.35 13.49
CA LYS A 518 -17.48 -19.41 12.75
C LYS A 518 -17.68 -19.31 11.23
N ASP A 519 -18.70 -18.57 10.80
CA ASP A 519 -19.02 -18.35 9.40
C ASP A 519 -18.22 -17.18 8.81
N LEU A 520 -17.53 -16.40 9.66
CA LEU A 520 -16.65 -15.30 9.24
C LEU A 520 -15.31 -15.85 8.71
N SER A 521 -14.75 -15.20 7.69
CA SER A 521 -13.41 -15.57 7.21
C SER A 521 -12.31 -15.22 8.23
N ASN A 522 -12.52 -14.14 8.98
CA ASN A 522 -11.71 -13.71 10.12
C ASN A 522 -12.50 -12.68 10.95
N TYR A 523 -12.17 -12.53 12.23
CA TYR A 523 -12.60 -11.38 13.01
C TYR A 523 -11.49 -10.97 13.98
N ASP A 524 -11.52 -9.71 14.42
CA ASP A 524 -10.55 -9.20 15.38
C ASP A 524 -11.18 -8.15 16.32
N PHE A 525 -10.52 -7.92 17.46
CA PHE A 525 -10.93 -6.95 18.48
C PHE A 525 -10.01 -5.72 18.42
N LEU A 526 -10.53 -4.61 17.90
CA LEU A 526 -9.75 -3.40 17.66
C LEU A 526 -9.74 -2.43 18.85
N GLY A 527 -10.33 -2.84 19.98
CA GLY A 527 -10.32 -2.14 21.27
C GLY A 527 -11.18 -0.88 21.37
N SER A 528 -11.41 -0.16 20.27
CA SER A 528 -12.22 1.07 20.26
C SER A 528 -13.17 1.17 19.07
N HIS A 529 -14.27 1.91 19.27
CA HIS A 529 -15.28 2.14 18.23
C HIS A 529 -14.71 2.90 17.01
N ASP A 530 -13.83 3.89 17.24
CA ASP A 530 -13.20 4.65 16.15
C ASP A 530 -12.22 3.79 15.33
N ASN A 531 -11.52 2.84 15.96
CA ASN A 531 -10.65 1.89 15.24
C ASN A 531 -11.48 0.97 14.33
N VAL A 532 -12.63 0.46 14.81
CA VAL A 532 -13.56 -0.33 13.98
C VAL A 532 -14.02 0.47 12.76
N ALA A 533 -14.46 1.72 12.96
CA ALA A 533 -14.90 2.56 11.84
C ALA A 533 -13.76 2.80 10.82
N THR A 534 -12.54 3.03 11.32
CA THR A 534 -11.38 3.33 10.48
C THR A 534 -10.91 2.09 9.69
N ALA A 535 -10.83 0.92 10.33
CA ALA A 535 -10.41 -0.32 9.70
C ALA A 535 -11.38 -0.77 8.58
N VAL A 536 -12.69 -0.54 8.78
CA VAL A 536 -13.71 -0.78 7.74
C VAL A 536 -13.54 0.19 6.55
N LEU A 537 -13.23 1.46 6.81
CA LEU A 537 -12.97 2.46 5.77
C LEU A 537 -11.68 2.19 5.00
N GLN A 538 -10.64 1.72 5.69
CA GLN A 538 -9.33 1.35 5.13
C GLN A 538 -9.33 0.00 4.41
N ARG A 539 -10.48 -0.69 4.37
CA ARG A 539 -10.67 -1.99 3.72
C ARG A 539 -9.91 -3.15 4.39
N GLU A 540 -9.47 -2.96 5.63
CA GLU A 540 -8.87 -4.02 6.45
C GLU A 540 -9.94 -5.03 6.91
N PHE A 541 -11.17 -4.55 7.11
CA PHE A 541 -12.34 -5.38 7.41
C PHE A 541 -13.51 -4.99 6.50
N ALA A 542 -14.36 -5.97 6.17
CA ALA A 542 -15.48 -5.76 5.27
C ALA A 542 -16.68 -5.10 5.99
N ALA A 543 -16.85 -5.40 7.27
CA ALA A 543 -17.88 -4.85 8.14
C ALA A 543 -17.38 -4.77 9.59
N GLY A 544 -18.10 -4.06 10.45
CA GLY A 544 -17.77 -3.99 11.86
C GLY A 544 -18.91 -3.54 12.75
N GLY A 545 -18.78 -3.79 14.06
CA GLY A 545 -19.78 -3.46 15.07
C GLY A 545 -19.34 -2.29 15.96
N LEU A 546 -20.17 -1.25 16.07
CA LEU A 546 -19.86 -0.06 16.90
C LEU A 546 -21.12 0.70 17.35
N MET A 547 -20.99 1.67 18.26
CA MET A 547 -22.14 2.47 18.72
C MET A 547 -22.73 3.31 17.58
N LEU A 548 -24.05 3.41 17.49
CA LEU A 548 -24.73 4.16 16.41
C LEU A 548 -24.27 5.63 16.33
N SER A 549 -24.02 6.27 17.47
CA SER A 549 -23.48 7.64 17.53
C SER A 549 -22.11 7.77 16.85
N VAL A 550 -21.24 6.77 17.00
CA VAL A 550 -19.93 6.72 16.32
C VAL A 550 -20.12 6.40 14.84
N ALA A 551 -21.06 5.52 14.48
CA ALA A 551 -21.34 5.23 13.07
C ALA A 551 -21.81 6.49 12.33
N GLN A 552 -22.67 7.29 12.97
CA GLN A 552 -23.15 8.56 12.44
C GLN A 552 -22.01 9.56 12.22
N LYS A 553 -21.02 9.63 13.13
CA LYS A 553 -19.82 10.48 12.99
C LYS A 553 -19.00 10.18 11.73
N TYR A 554 -19.01 8.93 11.25
CA TYR A 554 -18.22 8.49 10.09
C TYR A 554 -19.03 8.32 8.80
N LYS A 555 -20.34 8.60 8.84
CA LYS A 555 -21.24 8.43 7.69
C LYS A 555 -20.79 9.24 6.47
N ASP A 556 -20.42 10.50 6.69
CA ASP A 556 -19.97 11.41 5.62
C ASP A 556 -18.58 11.03 5.07
N LYS A 557 -17.86 10.12 5.73
CA LYS A 557 -16.57 9.57 5.28
C LYS A 557 -16.71 8.29 4.46
N GLY A 558 -17.93 7.91 4.09
CA GLY A 558 -18.22 6.73 3.27
C GLY A 558 -18.63 5.48 4.06
N LEU A 559 -18.84 5.60 5.38
CA LEU A 559 -19.36 4.51 6.20
C LEU A 559 -20.89 4.39 6.05
N LYS A 560 -21.38 3.18 5.79
CA LYS A 560 -22.79 2.83 5.65
C LYS A 560 -23.25 2.05 6.88
N ILE A 561 -24.34 2.49 7.50
CA ILE A 561 -25.02 1.73 8.56
C ILE A 561 -25.87 0.65 7.89
N LEU A 562 -25.59 -0.60 8.19
CA LEU A 562 -26.22 -1.78 7.61
C LEU A 562 -27.43 -2.22 8.44
N ALA A 563 -27.29 -2.21 9.77
CA ALA A 563 -28.35 -2.50 10.72
C ALA A 563 -28.13 -1.73 12.02
N THR A 564 -29.20 -1.48 12.77
CA THR A 564 -29.19 -0.86 14.09
C THR A 564 -29.88 -1.77 15.10
N SER A 565 -29.35 -1.87 16.31
CA SER A 565 -29.91 -2.73 17.36
C SER A 565 -31.20 -2.16 17.94
N ASP A 566 -31.92 -2.99 18.70
CA ASP A 566 -32.88 -2.50 19.68
C ASP A 566 -32.20 -1.58 20.72
N PRO A 567 -32.95 -0.69 21.39
CA PRO A 567 -32.40 0.20 22.42
C PRO A 567 -31.76 -0.58 23.59
N ILE A 568 -30.53 -0.18 23.95
CA ILE A 568 -29.74 -0.72 25.05
C ILE A 568 -29.73 0.31 26.18
N PRO A 569 -29.90 -0.09 27.46
CA PRO A 569 -29.71 0.81 28.59
C PRO A 569 -28.37 1.57 28.50
N GLN A 570 -28.39 2.87 28.77
CA GLN A 570 -27.19 3.68 28.86
C GLN A 570 -26.28 3.24 30.03
N PHE A 571 -25.07 3.78 30.05
CA PHE A 571 -24.00 3.38 30.95
C PHE A 571 -24.32 3.86 32.39
N PRO A 572 -24.56 2.96 33.35
CA PRO A 572 -24.96 3.37 34.69
C PRO A 572 -23.81 4.01 35.47
N ILE A 573 -24.17 4.98 36.32
CA ILE A 573 -23.41 5.29 37.52
C ILE A 573 -23.86 4.33 38.61
N CYS A 574 -22.91 3.55 39.12
CA CYS A 574 -23.12 2.50 40.10
C CYS A 574 -22.49 2.88 41.45
N ALA A 575 -23.02 2.30 42.53
CA ALA A 575 -22.43 2.35 43.86
C ALA A 575 -21.89 0.97 44.27
N ALA A 576 -20.76 0.97 44.97
CA ALA A 576 -20.26 -0.22 45.64
C ALA A 576 -21.27 -0.76 46.66
N ALA A 577 -21.31 -2.07 46.84
CA ALA A 577 -22.18 -2.72 47.83
C ALA A 577 -21.95 -2.20 49.25
N SER A 578 -20.71 -1.81 49.56
CA SER A 578 -20.28 -1.24 50.84
C SER A 578 -20.82 0.17 51.13
N MET A 579 -21.35 0.88 50.14
CA MET A 579 -21.89 2.23 50.32
C MET A 579 -23.21 2.18 51.12
N PRO A 580 -23.39 2.99 52.18
CA PRO A 580 -24.63 2.99 52.97
C PRO A 580 -25.87 3.31 52.13
N GLN A 581 -27.01 2.68 52.45
CA GLN A 581 -28.24 2.87 51.66
C GLN A 581 -28.74 4.32 51.67
N ALA A 582 -28.59 5.03 52.79
CA ALA A 582 -28.94 6.45 52.89
C ALA A 582 -28.11 7.31 51.93
N ASP A 583 -26.83 6.98 51.78
CA ASP A 583 -25.90 7.67 50.89
C ASP A 583 -26.20 7.37 49.41
N LYS A 584 -26.53 6.11 49.08
CA LYS A 584 -27.01 5.72 47.74
C LYS A 584 -28.26 6.51 47.34
N LEU A 585 -29.23 6.63 48.24
CA LEU A 585 -30.48 7.39 47.99
C LEU A 585 -30.22 8.88 47.82
N LYS A 586 -29.41 9.48 48.71
CA LYS A 586 -29.01 10.89 48.64
C LYS A 586 -28.31 11.20 47.31
N LEU A 587 -27.36 10.35 46.90
CA LEU A 587 -26.64 10.50 45.64
C LEU A 587 -27.58 10.36 44.43
N THR A 588 -28.48 9.38 44.44
CA THR A 588 -29.46 9.17 43.37
C THR A 588 -30.37 10.38 43.18
N GLU A 589 -30.94 10.90 44.28
CA GLU A 589 -31.83 12.07 44.24
C GLU A 589 -31.08 13.32 43.72
N ALA A 590 -29.86 13.53 44.18
CA ALA A 590 -29.05 14.67 43.76
C ALA A 590 -28.64 14.60 42.29
N LEU A 591 -28.33 13.41 41.76
CA LEU A 591 -27.96 13.24 40.35
C LEU A 591 -29.17 13.39 39.42
N VAL A 592 -30.33 12.84 39.79
CA VAL A 592 -31.58 13.01 39.00
C VAL A 592 -31.99 14.48 38.91
N ASN A 593 -31.78 15.23 39.98
CA ASN A 593 -32.10 16.66 40.03
C ASN A 593 -30.99 17.57 39.47
N LEU A 594 -29.85 17.02 39.03
CA LEU A 594 -28.75 17.81 38.48
C LEU A 594 -29.17 18.51 37.18
N LYS A 595 -29.03 19.84 37.13
CA LYS A 595 -29.31 20.70 35.96
C LYS A 595 -28.11 21.51 35.49
N ASP A 596 -26.96 21.33 36.11
CA ASP A 596 -25.73 22.02 35.73
C ASP A 596 -25.30 21.59 34.32
N THR A 597 -25.40 22.50 33.37
CA THR A 597 -25.10 22.24 31.96
C THR A 597 -23.62 22.05 31.69
N ASP A 598 -22.74 22.56 32.55
CA ASP A 598 -21.30 22.40 32.39
C ASP A 598 -20.89 20.98 32.81
N ILE A 599 -21.45 20.47 33.91
CA ILE A 599 -21.23 19.07 34.33
C ILE A 599 -21.79 18.09 33.30
N LEU A 600 -23.06 18.29 32.91
CA LEU A 600 -23.73 17.39 31.95
C LEU A 600 -23.07 17.46 30.56
N GLY A 601 -22.76 18.67 30.09
CA GLY A 601 -22.09 18.89 28.81
C GLY A 601 -20.67 18.33 28.75
N ALA A 602 -19.94 18.32 29.87
CA ALA A 602 -18.61 17.72 29.95
C ALA A 602 -18.64 16.21 29.72
N MET A 603 -19.65 15.49 30.19
CA MET A 603 -19.75 14.03 30.03
C MET A 603 -19.97 13.62 28.57
N GLY A 604 -20.68 14.42 27.79
CA GLY A 604 -20.90 14.17 26.38
C GLY A 604 -21.91 15.13 25.74
N SER A 605 -21.74 15.38 24.44
CA SER A 605 -22.69 16.19 23.69
C SER A 605 -24.07 15.53 23.70
N GLY A 606 -25.09 16.25 24.19
CA GLY A 606 -26.47 15.77 24.24
C GLY A 606 -26.87 15.09 25.55
N ILE A 607 -26.00 15.01 26.56
CA ILE A 607 -26.43 14.60 27.91
C ILE A 607 -27.26 15.72 28.54
N THR A 608 -28.54 15.44 28.84
CA THR A 608 -29.51 16.45 29.33
C THR A 608 -29.88 16.28 30.80
N GLY A 609 -29.41 15.22 31.46
CA GLY A 609 -29.72 14.92 32.86
C GLY A 609 -29.52 13.44 33.16
N PHE A 610 -30.07 12.98 34.29
CA PHE A 610 -30.03 11.60 34.72
C PHE A 610 -31.43 11.06 35.03
N ALA A 611 -31.65 9.77 34.84
CA ALA A 611 -32.83 9.05 35.30
C ALA A 611 -32.44 7.97 36.33
N PRO A 612 -33.32 7.63 37.30
CA PRO A 612 -33.10 6.49 38.18
C PRO A 612 -32.88 5.20 37.39
N SER A 613 -31.95 4.38 37.84
CA SER A 613 -31.62 3.09 37.22
C SER A 613 -31.83 1.95 38.21
N HIS A 614 -32.32 0.81 37.74
CA HIS A 614 -32.56 -0.38 38.56
C HIS A 614 -31.95 -1.62 37.88
N ASP A 615 -31.61 -2.65 38.66
CA ASP A 615 -31.00 -3.87 38.09
C ASP A 615 -31.86 -4.53 37.00
N LYS A 616 -33.19 -4.54 37.17
CA LYS A 616 -34.14 -5.07 36.19
C LYS A 616 -34.06 -4.41 34.81
N ASP A 617 -33.56 -3.17 34.73
CA ASP A 617 -33.42 -2.45 33.46
C ASP A 617 -32.39 -3.13 32.54
N TYR A 618 -31.51 -3.97 33.10
CA TYR A 618 -30.45 -4.70 32.40
C TYR A 618 -30.80 -6.16 32.04
N ASP A 619 -32.02 -6.64 32.36
CA ASP A 619 -32.43 -8.02 32.09
C ASP A 619 -32.40 -8.40 30.60
N GLY A 620 -32.66 -7.44 29.71
CA GLY A 620 -32.54 -7.64 28.26
C GLY A 620 -31.09 -7.92 27.85
N VAL A 621 -30.14 -7.17 28.41
CA VAL A 621 -28.70 -7.36 28.17
C VAL A 621 -28.23 -8.68 28.75
N ARG A 622 -28.72 -9.06 29.94
CA ARG A 622 -28.41 -10.34 30.60
C ARG A 622 -28.83 -11.54 29.73
N LYS A 623 -30.07 -11.56 29.24
CA LYS A 623 -30.55 -12.61 28.32
C LYS A 623 -29.74 -12.69 27.03
N MET A 624 -29.33 -11.54 26.50
CA MET A 624 -28.47 -11.48 25.32
C MET A 624 -27.10 -12.12 25.60
N LEU A 625 -26.45 -11.75 26.71
CA LEU A 625 -25.15 -12.31 27.10
C LEU A 625 -25.23 -13.83 27.32
N GLU A 626 -26.26 -14.31 28.01
CA GLU A 626 -26.52 -15.75 28.21
C GLU A 626 -26.68 -16.50 26.87
N LYS A 627 -27.43 -15.92 25.92
CA LYS A 627 -27.60 -16.49 24.58
C LYS A 627 -26.27 -16.58 23.83
N LEU A 628 -25.36 -15.64 24.06
CA LEU A 628 -24.03 -15.62 23.44
C LEU A 628 -23.03 -16.57 24.12
N GLY A 629 -23.32 -17.02 25.34
CA GLY A 629 -22.47 -17.92 26.14
C GLY A 629 -21.53 -17.19 27.09
N HIS A 630 -21.90 -15.99 27.55
CA HIS A 630 -21.13 -15.13 28.46
C HIS A 630 -21.71 -15.06 29.87
#